data_AF-A0A1F8XNZ9-F1
#
_entry.id   AF-A0A1F8XNZ9-F1
#
_cell.length_a   1.000
_cell.length_b   1.000
_cell.length_c   1.000
_cell.angle_alpha   90.00
_cell.angle_beta   90.00
_cell.angle_gamma   90.00
#
_symmetry.space_group_name_H-M   'P 1'
#
loop_
_entity.id
_entity.type
_entity.pdbx_description
1 polymer ?
#
loop_
_entity_poly.entity_id
_entity_poly.type
_entity_poly.pdbx_seq_one_letter_code
_entity_poly.pdbx_strand_id
1 'polypeptide(L)'
;MEKHNFGKKLKKLRVKEGLLQRELAERTGLHITTIANYEINRREPKANQIKLLAQALGVEMGELFTQEGDGQNGRGAARRYLIAEVFLRMSHRVVHALTINMSNTGIGVYADERINSNEDVIVTLKVLVNRALETAEEVPGTVVWCSLVGKRYAAGISFKKTINDKEFPILAKCIGEKIR
;
A
#
# COMPACT_ATOMS: atom_id res chain seq x y z
N MET A 1 26.03 -1.29 -13.67
CA MET A 1 25.03 -0.84 -14.67
C MET A 1 23.74 -1.59 -14.40
N GLU A 2 22.70 -0.89 -13.94
CA GLU A 2 21.40 -1.46 -13.56
C GLU A 2 20.68 -2.06 -14.77
N LYS A 3 20.41 -3.37 -14.73
CA LYS A 3 19.54 -4.04 -15.70
C LYS A 3 18.08 -3.71 -15.39
N HIS A 4 17.55 -2.67 -16.02
CA HIS A 4 16.11 -2.40 -16.08
C HIS A 4 15.41 -3.61 -16.72
N ASN A 5 14.60 -4.35 -15.95
CA ASN A 5 14.04 -5.64 -16.40
C ASN A 5 12.67 -5.50 -17.07
N PHE A 6 12.52 -4.50 -17.94
CA PHE A 6 11.28 -4.17 -18.63
C PHE A 6 10.64 -5.40 -19.29
N GLY A 7 11.42 -6.19 -20.02
CA GLY A 7 10.93 -7.37 -20.73
C GLY A 7 10.35 -8.44 -19.80
N LYS A 8 11.00 -8.71 -18.65
CA LYS A 8 10.44 -9.65 -17.66
C LYS A 8 9.15 -9.11 -17.06
N LYS A 9 9.09 -7.81 -16.77
CA LYS A 9 7.88 -7.16 -16.22
C LYS A 9 6.72 -7.22 -17.21
N LEU A 10 6.98 -6.91 -18.48
CA LEU A 10 6.00 -7.00 -19.57
C LEU A 10 5.45 -8.42 -19.69
N LYS A 11 6.32 -9.43 -19.73
CA LYS A 11 5.92 -10.84 -19.78
C LYS A 11 5.05 -11.22 -18.59
N LYS A 12 5.42 -10.77 -17.39
CA LYS A 12 4.67 -11.06 -16.16
C LYS A 12 3.27 -10.45 -16.19
N LEU A 13 3.15 -9.17 -16.57
CA LEU A 13 1.86 -8.49 -16.67
C LEU A 13 0.96 -9.15 -17.72
N ARG A 14 1.52 -9.52 -18.88
CA ARG A 14 0.78 -10.26 -19.91
C ARG A 14 0.23 -11.59 -19.37
N VAL A 15 1.05 -12.37 -18.68
CA VAL A 15 0.63 -13.67 -18.12
C VAL A 15 -0.39 -13.49 -17.00
N LYS A 16 -0.27 -12.43 -16.19
CA LYS A 16 -1.25 -12.08 -15.13
C LYS A 16 -2.63 -11.80 -15.72
N GLU A 17 -2.68 -11.12 -16.87
CA GLU A 17 -3.92 -10.88 -17.63
C GLU A 17 -4.39 -12.11 -18.43
N GLY A 18 -3.70 -13.25 -18.33
CA GLY A 18 -4.06 -14.49 -19.02
C GLY A 18 -3.85 -14.47 -20.53
N LEU A 19 -3.11 -13.50 -21.06
CA LEU A 19 -2.96 -13.29 -22.50
C LEU A 19 -1.81 -14.10 -23.10
N LEU A 20 -2.00 -14.60 -24.32
CA LEU A 20 -0.92 -15.08 -25.18
C LEU A 20 -0.16 -13.91 -25.82
N GLN A 21 1.08 -14.13 -26.28
CA GLN A 21 1.85 -13.08 -26.98
C GLN A 21 1.13 -12.55 -28.23
N ARG A 22 0.41 -13.44 -28.95
CA ARG A 22 -0.41 -13.07 -30.11
C ARG A 22 -1.57 -12.14 -29.73
N GLU A 23 -2.20 -12.36 -28.58
CA GLU A 23 -3.34 -11.58 -28.12
C GLU A 23 -2.91 -10.19 -27.66
N LEU A 24 -1.74 -10.09 -27.01
CA LEU A 24 -1.16 -8.78 -26.69
C LEU A 24 -0.75 -8.03 -27.97
N ALA A 25 -0.21 -8.74 -28.96
CA ALA A 25 0.11 -8.17 -30.27
C ALA A 25 -1.13 -7.61 -30.97
N GLU A 26 -2.23 -8.36 -31.00
CA GLU A 26 -3.52 -7.92 -31.53
C GLU A 26 -4.06 -6.67 -30.81
N ARG A 27 -4.04 -6.66 -29.47
CA ARG A 27 -4.50 -5.51 -28.68
C ARG A 27 -3.68 -4.24 -28.88
N THR A 28 -2.39 -4.39 -29.16
CA THR A 28 -1.45 -3.26 -29.32
C THR A 28 -1.25 -2.82 -30.76
N GLY A 29 -1.71 -3.63 -31.74
CA GLY A 29 -1.38 -3.44 -33.16
C GLY A 29 0.10 -3.68 -33.48
N LEU A 30 0.86 -4.31 -32.59
CA LEU A 30 2.28 -4.63 -32.79
C LEU A 30 2.43 -6.05 -33.34
N HIS A 31 3.51 -6.31 -34.06
CA HIS A 31 3.79 -7.67 -34.53
C HIS A 31 4.16 -8.59 -33.36
N ILE A 32 3.73 -9.86 -33.40
CA ILE A 32 4.02 -10.85 -32.35
C ILE A 32 5.51 -10.98 -32.03
N THR A 33 6.38 -10.94 -33.04
CA THR A 33 7.84 -10.98 -32.85
C THR A 33 8.37 -9.73 -32.16
N THR A 34 7.68 -8.59 -32.28
CA THR A 34 8.03 -7.36 -31.57
C THR A 34 7.74 -7.53 -30.07
N ILE A 35 6.58 -8.08 -29.71
CA ILE A 35 6.25 -8.43 -28.32
C ILE A 35 7.27 -9.42 -27.75
N ALA A 36 7.57 -10.50 -28.49
CA ALA A 36 8.54 -11.51 -28.05
C ALA A 36 9.93 -10.89 -27.82
N ASN A 37 10.40 -10.01 -28.73
CA ASN A 37 11.68 -9.31 -28.60
C ASN A 37 11.72 -8.35 -27.40
N TYR A 38 10.60 -7.70 -27.07
CA TYR A 38 10.49 -6.89 -25.86
C TYR A 38 10.57 -7.75 -24.60
N GLU A 39 9.86 -8.87 -24.54
CA GLU A 39 9.84 -9.73 -23.35
C GLU A 39 11.20 -10.34 -22.98
N ILE A 40 12.06 -10.56 -23.97
CA ILE A 40 13.42 -11.09 -23.76
C ILE A 40 14.49 -10.00 -23.73
N ASN A 41 14.10 -8.73 -23.67
CA ASN A 41 15.00 -7.56 -23.70
C ASN A 41 15.94 -7.51 -24.91
N ARG A 42 15.55 -8.09 -26.06
CA ARG A 42 16.32 -7.97 -27.32
C ARG A 42 16.11 -6.62 -28.00
N ARG A 43 14.98 -5.98 -27.73
CA ARG A 43 14.65 -4.65 -28.22
C ARG A 43 13.99 -3.86 -27.10
N GLU A 44 14.18 -2.55 -27.09
CA GLU A 44 13.46 -1.65 -26.19
C GLU A 44 12.31 -0.96 -26.96
N PRO A 45 11.12 -0.86 -26.37
CA PRO A 45 10.02 -0.10 -26.96
C PRO A 45 10.24 1.41 -26.83
N LYS A 46 9.78 2.16 -27.83
CA LYS A 46 9.70 3.63 -27.77
C LYS A 46 8.53 4.06 -26.88
N ALA A 47 8.52 5.33 -26.44
CA ALA A 47 7.46 5.91 -25.61
C ALA A 47 6.04 5.62 -26.12
N ASN A 48 5.80 5.75 -27.43
CA ASN A 48 4.49 5.44 -28.02
C ASN A 48 4.10 3.97 -27.86
N GLN A 49 5.06 3.05 -27.97
CA GLN A 49 4.84 1.61 -27.83
C GLN A 49 4.62 1.24 -26.35
N ILE A 50 5.33 1.89 -25.43
CA ILE A 50 5.12 1.76 -23.98
C ILE A 50 3.67 2.14 -23.63
N LYS A 51 3.17 3.25 -24.18
CA LYS A 51 1.78 3.68 -23.97
C LYS A 51 0.77 2.65 -24.47
N LEU A 52 0.98 2.09 -25.66
CA LEU A 52 0.12 1.05 -26.23
C LEU A 52 0.12 -0.23 -25.37
N LEU A 53 1.30 -0.66 -24.92
CA LEU A 53 1.43 -1.83 -24.05
C LEU A 53 0.71 -1.62 -22.71
N ALA A 54 0.85 -0.45 -22.10
CA ALA A 54 0.19 -0.10 -20.85
C ALA A 54 -1.34 -0.12 -21.00
N GLN A 55 -1.85 0.50 -22.07
CA GLN A 55 -3.29 0.50 -22.38
C GLN A 55 -3.85 -0.90 -22.64
N ALA A 56 -3.14 -1.72 -23.41
CA ALA A 56 -3.57 -3.09 -23.73
C ALA A 56 -3.60 -4.03 -22.50
N LEU A 57 -2.77 -3.72 -21.49
CA LEU A 57 -2.67 -4.46 -20.23
C LEU A 57 -3.49 -3.84 -19.09
N GLY A 58 -4.14 -2.69 -19.30
CA GLY A 58 -4.94 -2.02 -18.27
C GLY A 58 -4.13 -1.47 -17.09
N VAL A 59 -2.85 -1.12 -17.31
CA VAL A 59 -1.93 -0.63 -16.26
C VAL A 59 -1.44 0.78 -16.58
N GLU A 60 -0.89 1.46 -15.56
CA GLU A 60 -0.17 2.73 -15.79
C GLU A 60 1.18 2.49 -16.46
N MET A 61 1.66 3.46 -17.26
CA MET A 61 2.97 3.34 -17.93
C MET A 61 4.12 3.08 -16.95
N GLY A 62 4.07 3.69 -15.75
CA GLY A 62 5.07 3.48 -14.71
C GLY A 62 5.13 2.04 -14.21
N GLU A 63 4.01 1.32 -14.20
CA GLU A 63 3.96 -0.07 -13.73
C GLU A 63 4.83 -0.98 -14.60
N LEU A 64 5.01 -0.69 -15.89
CA LEU A 64 5.89 -1.45 -16.79
C LEU A 64 7.38 -1.35 -16.43
N PHE A 65 7.76 -0.34 -15.64
CA PHE A 65 9.16 -0.10 -15.23
C PHE A 65 9.42 -0.44 -13.76
N THR A 66 8.38 -0.74 -12.99
CA THR A 66 8.54 -1.10 -11.57
C THR A 66 9.22 -2.46 -11.40
N GLN A 67 10.34 -2.49 -10.68
CA GLN A 67 10.90 -3.73 -10.14
C GLN A 67 9.99 -4.31 -9.04
N GLU A 68 10.09 -5.62 -8.81
CA GLU A 68 9.57 -6.20 -7.57
C GLU A 68 10.38 -5.64 -6.41
N GLY A 69 9.82 -4.61 -5.77
CA GLY A 69 10.54 -3.75 -4.82
C GLY A 69 10.27 -2.26 -5.05
N ASP A 70 10.00 -1.83 -6.29
CA ASP A 70 9.71 -0.42 -6.61
C ASP A 70 8.26 -0.03 -6.29
N GLY A 71 7.40 -1.03 -6.06
CA GLY A 71 6.13 -0.85 -5.37
C GLY A 71 6.25 -0.53 -3.88
N GLN A 72 7.46 -0.31 -3.34
CA GLN A 72 7.67 0.02 -1.92
C GLN A 72 7.66 1.51 -1.59
N ASN A 73 7.39 2.41 -2.56
CA ASN A 73 7.12 3.82 -2.24
C ASN A 73 5.65 4.24 -2.35
N GLY A 74 4.77 3.30 -2.72
CA GLY A 74 3.32 3.41 -2.51
C GLY A 74 2.88 2.30 -1.57
N ARG A 75 2.33 2.66 -0.41
CA ARG A 75 1.83 1.76 0.66
C ARG A 75 0.76 0.78 0.17
N GLY A 76 1.12 -0.22 -0.63
CA GLY A 76 0.27 -1.29 -1.13
C GLY A 76 0.19 -2.47 -0.18
N ALA A 77 -0.18 -2.23 1.08
CA ALA A 77 -0.81 -3.28 1.87
C ALA A 77 -2.21 -3.49 1.26
N ALA A 78 -2.59 -4.73 0.95
CA ALA A 78 -3.97 -5.08 0.65
C ALA A 78 -4.82 -4.81 1.91
N ARG A 79 -5.23 -3.55 2.08
CA ARG A 79 -5.93 -3.05 3.27
C ARG A 79 -7.35 -3.58 3.25
N ARG A 80 -7.53 -4.76 3.84
CA ARG A 80 -8.80 -5.48 3.86
C ARG A 80 -9.80 -4.88 4.85
N TYR A 81 -9.35 -3.98 5.73
CA TYR A 81 -10.17 -3.29 6.73
C TYR A 81 -9.71 -1.83 6.84
N LEU A 82 -10.50 -0.86 6.37
CA LEU A 82 -10.14 0.55 6.51
C LEU A 82 -11.32 1.45 6.89
N ILE A 83 -12.13 0.99 7.84
CA ILE A 83 -12.84 1.86 8.79
C ILE A 83 -12.61 1.24 10.16
N ALA A 84 -11.76 1.86 10.96
CA ALA A 84 -11.53 1.49 12.35
C ALA A 84 -11.64 2.76 13.19
N GLU A 85 -12.40 2.67 14.27
CA GLU A 85 -12.38 3.69 15.32
C GLU A 85 -11.06 3.56 16.06
N VAL A 86 -10.40 4.69 16.30
CA VAL A 86 -9.15 4.77 17.04
C VAL A 86 -9.38 5.64 18.27
N PHE A 87 -8.98 5.14 19.42
CA PHE A 87 -8.97 5.86 20.67
C PHE A 87 -7.51 6.14 21.03
N LEU A 88 -7.16 7.42 21.10
CA LEU A 88 -5.85 7.88 21.52
C LEU A 88 -5.93 8.32 22.96
N ARG A 89 -5.39 7.52 23.88
CA ARG A 89 -5.29 7.90 25.29
C ARG A 89 -4.01 8.70 25.48
N MET A 90 -4.17 9.98 25.81
CA MET A 90 -3.12 10.93 26.17
C MET A 90 -3.13 11.11 27.70
N SER A 91 -2.11 11.76 28.28
CA SER A 91 -2.00 11.91 29.74
C SER A 91 -3.21 12.56 30.42
N HIS A 92 -3.99 13.38 29.71
CA HIS A 92 -5.11 14.14 30.28
C HIS A 92 -6.46 13.97 29.57
N ARG A 93 -6.53 13.17 28.50
CA ARG A 93 -7.77 12.98 27.71
C ARG A 93 -7.70 11.77 26.78
N VAL A 94 -8.86 11.38 26.27
CA VAL A 94 -8.98 10.41 25.17
C VAL A 94 -9.49 11.15 23.94
N VAL A 95 -8.80 11.01 22.82
CA VAL A 95 -9.21 11.57 21.53
C VAL A 95 -9.73 10.46 20.64
N HIS A 96 -10.94 10.65 20.10
CA HIS A 96 -11.51 9.76 19.08
C HIS A 96 -11.00 10.15 17.69
N ALA A 97 -10.63 9.15 16.89
CA ALA A 97 -10.07 9.33 15.56
C ALA A 97 -10.44 8.19 14.61
N LEU A 98 -10.25 8.42 13.31
CA LEU A 98 -10.44 7.45 12.25
C LEU A 98 -9.09 7.07 11.63
N THR A 99 -8.88 5.79 11.34
CA THR A 99 -7.66 5.32 10.68
C THR A 99 -7.60 5.78 9.21
N ILE A 100 -6.49 6.42 8.82
CA ILE A 100 -6.12 6.74 7.42
C ILE A 100 -5.31 5.59 6.81
N ASN A 101 -4.31 5.13 7.56
CA ASN A 101 -3.41 4.05 7.17
C ASN A 101 -2.77 3.44 8.40
N MET A 102 -2.28 2.21 8.27
CA MET A 102 -1.52 1.55 9.32
C MET A 102 -0.44 0.66 8.69
N SER A 103 0.72 0.59 9.34
CA SER A 103 1.79 -0.38 9.10
C SER A 103 2.10 -1.11 10.40
N ASN A 104 3.09 -1.99 10.38
CA ASN A 104 3.59 -2.62 11.61
C ASN A 104 4.36 -1.67 12.54
N THR A 105 4.70 -0.46 12.10
CA THR A 105 5.51 0.50 12.86
C THR A 105 4.78 1.79 13.18
N GLY A 106 3.57 2.00 12.66
CA GLY A 106 2.80 3.19 12.96
C GLY A 106 1.44 3.25 12.31
N ILE A 107 0.72 4.31 12.62
CA ILE A 107 -0.64 4.57 12.17
C ILE A 107 -0.82 6.04 11.81
N GLY A 108 -1.50 6.29 10.71
CA GLY A 108 -2.02 7.60 10.33
C GLY A 108 -3.48 7.71 10.73
N VAL A 109 -3.88 8.81 11.37
CA VAL A 109 -5.23 9.01 11.90
C VAL A 109 -5.79 10.38 11.57
N TYR A 110 -7.12 10.48 11.49
CA TYR A 110 -7.89 11.73 11.45
C TYR A 110 -8.68 11.90 12.75
N ALA A 111 -8.38 12.93 13.52
CA ALA A 111 -9.09 13.28 14.74
C ALA A 111 -9.94 14.55 14.57
N ASP A 112 -11.07 14.59 15.27
CA ASP A 112 -11.90 15.81 15.37
C ASP A 112 -11.33 16.81 16.38
N GLU A 113 -10.39 16.38 17.22
CA GLU A 113 -9.72 17.22 18.21
C GLU A 113 -8.24 17.42 17.91
N ARG A 114 -7.68 18.52 18.44
CA ARG A 114 -6.26 18.86 18.29
C ARG A 114 -5.37 17.77 18.87
N ILE A 115 -4.36 17.36 18.11
CA ILE A 115 -3.26 16.49 18.54
C ILE A 115 -1.97 17.29 18.38
N ASN A 116 -1.04 17.23 19.34
CA ASN A 116 0.26 17.87 19.20
C ASN A 116 1.35 16.84 18.88
N SER A 117 2.34 17.24 18.09
CA SER A 117 3.55 16.45 17.86
C SER A 117 4.35 16.26 19.15
N ASN A 118 5.10 15.17 19.22
CA ASN A 118 5.92 14.72 20.35
C ASN A 118 5.14 14.33 21.62
N GLU A 119 3.81 14.17 21.53
CA GLU A 119 3.02 13.58 22.62
C GLU A 119 3.06 12.06 22.57
N ASP A 120 3.25 11.45 23.73
CA ASP A 120 3.09 10.01 23.92
C ASP A 120 1.61 9.66 24.03
N VAL A 121 1.22 8.59 23.34
CA VAL A 121 -0.17 8.13 23.26
C VAL A 121 -0.24 6.62 23.40
N ILE A 122 -1.33 6.12 23.97
CA ILE A 122 -1.71 4.72 23.84
C ILE A 122 -2.80 4.64 22.77
N VAL A 123 -2.54 3.87 21.73
CA VAL A 123 -3.44 3.67 20.60
C VAL A 123 -4.26 2.41 20.85
N THR A 124 -5.58 2.54 20.84
CA THR A 124 -6.52 1.42 20.87
C THR A 124 -7.37 1.46 19.61
N LEU A 125 -7.51 0.35 18.89
CA LEU A 125 -8.35 0.26 17.70
C LEU A 125 -9.60 -0.55 17.99
N LYS A 126 -10.73 -0.17 17.42
CA LYS A 126 -11.88 -1.07 17.23
C LYS A 126 -11.98 -1.44 15.76
N VAL A 127 -11.91 -2.74 15.50
CA VAL A 127 -11.84 -3.29 14.16
C VAL A 127 -13.00 -4.25 13.91
N LEU A 128 -13.49 -4.30 12.68
CA LEU A 128 -14.57 -5.21 12.29
C LEU A 128 -13.98 -6.57 11.92
N VAL A 129 -14.17 -7.56 12.79
CA VAL A 129 -13.74 -8.95 12.59
C VAL A 129 -14.98 -9.83 12.49
N ASN A 130 -15.12 -10.61 11.42
CA ASN A 130 -16.26 -11.52 11.23
C ASN A 130 -17.66 -10.86 11.42
N ARG A 131 -17.83 -9.61 10.98
CA ARG A 131 -19.05 -8.79 11.15
C ARG A 131 -19.35 -8.36 12.60
N ALA A 132 -18.43 -8.57 13.54
CA ALA A 132 -18.49 -8.05 14.91
C ALA A 132 -17.40 -7.00 15.14
N LEU A 133 -17.70 -5.96 15.92
CA LEU A 133 -16.68 -4.99 16.35
C LEU A 133 -15.89 -5.58 17.51
N GLU A 134 -14.60 -5.78 17.31
CA GLU A 134 -13.66 -6.22 18.34
C GLU A 134 -12.72 -5.09 18.71
N THR A 135 -12.45 -4.94 20.01
CA THR A 135 -11.43 -4.02 20.49
C THR A 135 -10.09 -4.72 20.40
N ALA A 136 -9.18 -4.16 19.59
CA ALA A 136 -7.83 -4.65 19.41
C ALA A 136 -6.92 -4.28 20.59
N GLU A 137 -5.70 -4.82 20.59
CA GLU A 137 -4.72 -4.60 21.64
C GLU A 137 -4.28 -3.12 21.73
N GLU A 138 -3.87 -2.69 22.93
CA GLU A 138 -3.30 -1.36 23.15
C GLU A 138 -1.84 -1.30 22.70
N VAL A 139 -1.49 -0.26 21.94
CA VAL A 139 -0.12 -0.06 21.43
C VAL A 139 0.39 1.32 21.85
N PRO A 140 1.45 1.41 22.66
CA PRO A 140 2.06 2.68 22.96
C PRO A 140 2.76 3.24 21.71
N GLY A 141 2.64 4.56 21.52
CA GLY A 141 3.23 5.28 20.40
C GLY A 141 3.55 6.73 20.74
N THR A 142 4.15 7.42 19.78
CA THR A 142 4.49 8.84 19.87
C THR A 142 4.01 9.54 18.60
N VAL A 143 3.35 10.68 18.75
CA VAL A 143 2.91 11.50 17.61
C VAL A 143 4.13 12.13 16.95
N VAL A 144 4.44 11.70 15.71
CA VAL A 144 5.63 12.18 14.97
C VAL A 144 5.35 13.38 14.09
N TRP A 145 4.11 13.56 13.66
CA TRP A 145 3.67 14.76 12.95
C TRP A 145 2.17 14.97 13.16
N CYS A 146 1.73 16.22 13.08
CA CYS A 146 0.31 16.58 13.03
C CYS A 146 0.11 17.74 12.04
N SER A 147 -1.04 17.77 11.37
CA SER A 147 -1.42 18.86 10.48
C SER A 147 -2.93 19.12 10.54
N LEU A 148 -3.33 20.39 10.47
CA LEU A 148 -4.73 20.76 10.32
C LEU A 148 -5.15 20.53 8.87
N VAL A 149 -6.22 19.77 8.67
CA VAL A 149 -6.81 19.48 7.36
C VAL A 149 -8.29 19.84 7.42
N GLY A 150 -8.63 21.00 6.85
CA GLY A 150 -9.97 21.57 6.98
C GLY A 150 -10.28 21.90 8.44
N LYS A 151 -11.26 21.22 9.04
CA LYS A 151 -11.67 21.38 10.45
C LYS A 151 -11.16 20.25 11.37
N ARG A 152 -10.33 19.34 10.85
CA ARG A 152 -9.86 18.13 11.54
C ARG A 152 -8.33 18.10 11.60
N TYR A 153 -7.80 17.18 12.39
CA TYR A 153 -6.36 17.00 12.55
C TYR A 153 -5.94 15.66 11.98
N ALA A 154 -5.04 15.68 10.99
CA ALA A 154 -4.32 14.49 10.56
C ALA A 154 -3.07 14.33 11.44
N ALA A 155 -2.81 13.12 11.91
CA ALA A 155 -1.60 12.84 12.68
C ALA A 155 -0.97 11.50 12.27
N GLY A 156 0.35 11.44 12.37
CA GLY A 156 1.12 10.20 12.26
C GLY A 156 1.64 9.82 13.62
N ILE A 157 1.41 8.57 14.02
CA ILE A 157 1.86 8.01 15.28
C ILE A 157 2.84 6.88 14.96
N SER A 158 4.06 6.98 15.49
CA SER A 158 5.02 5.89 15.46
C SER A 158 4.79 5.00 16.66
N PHE A 159 4.67 3.69 16.46
CA PHE A 159 4.55 2.74 17.57
C PHE A 159 5.90 2.57 18.26
N LYS A 160 5.88 2.45 19.60
CA LYS A 160 7.06 2.11 20.40
C LYS A 160 7.45 0.63 20.27
N LYS A 161 6.55 -0.19 19.72
CA LYS A 161 6.77 -1.60 19.41
C LYS A 161 6.26 -1.94 18.02
N THR A 162 6.98 -2.82 17.33
CA THR A 162 6.54 -3.33 16.03
C THR A 162 5.42 -4.36 16.20
N ILE A 163 4.31 -4.17 15.49
CA ILE A 163 3.18 -5.09 15.46
C ILE A 163 3.59 -6.41 14.82
N ASN A 164 3.24 -7.51 15.48
CA ASN A 164 3.53 -8.89 15.06
C ASN A 164 2.47 -9.84 15.62
N ASP A 165 2.32 -11.02 15.03
CA ASP A 165 1.26 -11.97 15.40
C ASP A 165 1.37 -12.52 16.83
N LYS A 166 2.56 -12.47 17.44
CA LYS A 166 2.80 -13.01 18.78
C LYS A 166 2.32 -12.06 19.88
N GLU A 167 2.62 -10.77 19.77
CA GLU A 167 2.25 -9.76 20.77
C GLU A 167 0.93 -9.05 20.42
N PHE A 168 0.57 -8.96 19.14
CA PHE A 168 -0.55 -8.17 18.65
C PHE A 168 -1.36 -8.93 17.58
N PRO A 169 -1.92 -10.11 17.90
CA PRO A 169 -2.59 -10.98 16.93
C PRO A 169 -3.78 -10.33 16.21
N ILE A 170 -4.55 -9.43 16.82
CA ILE A 170 -5.67 -8.74 16.16
C ILE A 170 -5.14 -7.67 15.22
N LEU A 171 -4.22 -6.82 15.68
CA LEU A 171 -3.63 -5.77 14.85
C LEU A 171 -2.79 -6.30 13.70
N ALA A 172 -2.05 -7.40 13.89
CA ALA A 172 -1.24 -8.00 12.84
C ALA A 172 -2.10 -8.51 11.69
N LYS A 173 -3.25 -9.13 12.00
CA LYS A 173 -4.28 -9.50 11.00
C LYS A 173 -4.81 -8.29 10.23
N CYS A 174 -4.88 -7.11 10.85
CA CYS A 174 -5.37 -5.88 10.21
C CYS A 174 -4.39 -5.29 9.19
N ILE A 175 -3.08 -5.54 9.35
CA ILE A 175 -2.02 -5.01 8.46
C ILE A 175 -1.83 -5.91 7.23
N GLY A 176 -2.33 -7.15 7.30
CA GLY A 176 -2.16 -8.17 6.27
C GLY A 176 -0.82 -8.90 6.45
N GLU A 177 -0.87 -10.22 6.58
CA GLU A 177 0.33 -11.05 6.58
C GLU A 177 1.13 -10.79 5.30
N LYS A 178 2.45 -10.59 5.42
CA LYS A 178 3.35 -10.75 4.29
C LYS A 178 3.20 -12.20 3.83
N ILE A 179 2.57 -12.41 2.67
CA ILE A 179 2.70 -13.67 1.95
C ILE A 179 4.21 -13.86 1.73
N ARG A 180 4.79 -14.82 2.46
CA ARG A 180 6.19 -15.22 2.33
C ARG A 180 6.45 -15.81 0.95
#